data_AF-A0A6J7W3I5-F1
#
_entry.id   AF-A0A6J7W3I5-F1
#
_cell.length_a   1.000
_cell.length_b   1.000
_cell.length_c   1.000
_cell.angle_alpha   90.00
_cell.angle_beta   90.00
_cell.angle_gamma   90.00
#
_symmetry.space_group_name_H-M   'P 1'
#
loop_
_entity.id
_entity.type
_entity.pdbx_description
1 polymer ?
#
loop_
_entity_poly.entity_id
_entity_poly.type
_entity_poly.pdbx_seq_one_letter_code
_entity_poly.pdbx_strand_id
1 'polypeptide(L)' 'MDTWGKKSYEVASKFATALYPTFITTQETLDKTIKWLDTTGKDGQAGLRRLVSEGRDALDRALKAQARDK' A
#
# COMPACT_ATOMS: atom_id res chain seq x y z
N MET A 1 5.80 17.16 -3.28
CA MET A 1 4.67 16.24 -3.02
C MET A 1 3.34 16.91 -3.43
N ASP A 2 3.24 17.43 -4.66
CA ASP A 2 2.13 18.32 -5.07
C ASP A 2 0.88 17.60 -5.63
N THR A 3 0.88 16.26 -5.64
CA THR A 3 -0.22 15.50 -6.25
C THR A 3 -1.48 15.50 -5.38
N TRP A 4 -1.33 15.55 -4.06
CA TRP A 4 -2.44 15.39 -3.12
C TRP A 4 -2.85 16.76 -2.54
N GLY A 5 -4.07 17.20 -2.86
CA GLY A 5 -4.60 18.54 -2.48
C GLY A 5 -4.73 19.54 -3.64
N LYS A 6 -4.04 19.32 -4.78
CA LYS A 6 -4.17 20.15 -6.00
C LYS A 6 -4.76 19.40 -7.21
N LYS A 7 -4.61 18.08 -7.31
CA LYS A 7 -5.25 17.23 -8.33
C LYS A 7 -6.44 16.48 -7.71
N SER A 8 -7.44 16.14 -8.52
CA SER A 8 -8.62 15.39 -8.07
C SER A 8 -8.19 14.05 -7.45
N TYR A 9 -8.98 13.60 -6.46
CA TYR A 9 -8.79 12.30 -5.80
C TYR A 9 -8.53 11.16 -6.79
N GLU A 10 -9.23 11.16 -7.92
CA GLU A 10 -9.11 10.14 -8.97
C GLU A 10 -7.70 10.06 -9.59
N VAL A 11 -7.05 11.20 -9.83
CA VAL A 11 -5.69 11.20 -10.38
C VAL A 11 -4.71 10.70 -9.34
N ALA A 12 -4.88 11.14 -8.10
CA ALA A 12 -4.00 10.77 -7.00
C ALA A 12 -4.10 9.28 -6.65
N SER A 13 -5.31 8.70 -6.66
CA SER A 13 -5.52 7.27 -6.43
C SER A 13 -4.88 6.40 -7.50
N LYS A 14 -4.95 6.79 -8.78
CA LYS A 14 -4.30 6.07 -9.90
C LYS A 14 -2.78 5.92 -9.67
N PHE A 15 -2.11 6.99 -9.23
CA PHE A 15 -0.68 6.93 -8.91
C PHE A 15 -0.39 6.02 -7.72
N ALA A 16 -1.16 6.13 -6.63
CA ALA A 16 -0.96 5.32 -5.44
C ALA A 16 -1.10 3.82 -5.74
N THR A 17 -2.13 3.44 -6.51
CA THR A 17 -2.35 2.05 -6.91
C THR A 17 -1.26 1.56 -7.87
N ALA A 18 -0.85 2.37 -8.84
CA ALA A 18 0.16 1.97 -9.82
C ALA A 18 1.57 1.82 -9.24
N LEU A 19 1.90 2.59 -8.20
CA LEU A 19 3.22 2.59 -7.57
C LEU A 19 3.34 1.60 -6.41
N TYR A 20 2.23 1.02 -5.93
CA TYR A 20 2.27 0.03 -4.86
C TYR A 20 2.90 -1.29 -5.37
N PRO A 21 3.85 -1.90 -4.63
CA PRO A 21 4.63 -3.06 -5.11
C PRO A 21 3.85 -4.39 -5.04
N THR A 22 2.67 -4.46 -5.66
CA THR A 22 1.75 -5.61 -5.59
C THR A 22 2.39 -6.94 -5.98
N PHE A 23 3.28 -6.95 -6.97
CA PHE A 23 3.91 -8.18 -7.48
C PHE A 23 5.14 -8.64 -6.68
N ILE A 24 5.62 -7.84 -5.71
CA ILE A 24 6.74 -8.21 -4.86
C ILE A 24 6.18 -8.83 -3.56
N THR A 25 5.64 -10.04 -3.68
CA THR A 25 4.95 -10.73 -2.58
C THR A 25 5.93 -11.46 -1.66
N THR A 26 6.63 -10.70 -0.81
CA THR A 26 7.54 -11.22 0.21
C THR A 26 7.19 -10.66 1.58
N GLN A 27 7.59 -11.35 2.65
CA GLN A 27 7.40 -10.86 4.02
C GLN A 27 8.07 -9.48 4.22
N GLU A 28 9.23 -9.26 3.61
CA GLU A 28 9.95 -8.00 3.67
C GLU A 28 9.13 -6.82 3.09
N THR A 29 8.42 -7.02 1.98
CA THR A 29 7.54 -6.00 1.42
C THR A 29 6.38 -5.69 2.37
N LEU A 30 5.77 -6.73 2.96
CA LEU A 30 4.69 -6.56 3.93
C LEU A 30 5.16 -5.74 5.15
N ASP A 31 6.31 -6.07 5.70
CA ASP A 31 6.89 -5.38 6.86
C ASP A 31 7.23 -3.91 6.53
N LYS A 32 7.76 -3.66 5.33
CA LYS A 32 8.01 -2.29 4.83
C LYS A 32 6.71 -1.49 4.69
N THR A 33 5.64 -2.09 4.17
CA THR A 33 4.34 -1.43 4.07
C THR A 33 3.76 -1.11 5.44
N ILE A 34 3.81 -2.04 6.39
CA ILE A 34 3.37 -1.81 7.78
C ILE A 34 4.15 -0.66 8.41
N LYS A 35 5.49 -0.73 8.35
CA LYS A 35 6.37 0.31 8.87
C LYS A 35 6.06 1.67 8.25
N TRP A 36 5.82 1.73 6.94
CA TRP A 36 5.46 2.98 6.28
C TRP A 36 4.13 3.55 6.80
N LEU A 37 3.10 2.71 6.96
CA LEU A 37 1.79 3.12 7.48
C LEU A 37 1.86 3.69 8.91
N ASP A 38 2.75 3.13 9.73
CA ASP A 38 2.95 3.50 11.14
C ASP A 38 3.89 4.69 11.33
N THR A 39 4.74 4.99 10.34
CA THR A 39 5.75 6.05 10.43
C THR A 39 5.51 7.15 9.40
N THR A 40 6.17 7.09 8.24
CA THR A 40 6.14 8.14 7.21
C THR A 40 4.72 8.47 6.74
N GLY A 41 3.88 7.45 6.57
CA GLY A 41 2.51 7.59 6.10
C GLY A 41 1.51 7.93 7.19
N LYS A 42 1.89 7.96 8.48
CA LYS A 42 0.97 8.02 9.63
C LYS A 42 -0.04 9.18 9.57
N ASP A 43 0.44 10.35 9.15
CA ASP A 43 -0.34 11.58 9.01
C ASP A 43 -0.64 11.90 7.53
N GLY A 44 -0.43 10.92 6.66
CA GLY A 44 -0.72 11.02 5.23
C GLY A 44 -2.21 11.19 4.95
N GLN A 45 -2.53 11.64 3.73
CA GLN A 45 -3.91 11.80 3.29
C GLN A 45 -4.73 10.51 3.43
N ALA A 46 -5.95 10.61 3.95
CA ALA A 46 -6.79 9.45 4.29
C ALA A 46 -6.98 8.48 3.10
N GLY A 47 -7.19 9.01 1.89
CA GLY A 47 -7.32 8.21 0.68
C GLY A 47 -6.06 7.42 0.33
N LEU A 48 -4.89 8.06 0.44
CA LEU A 48 -3.60 7.40 0.19
C LEU A 48 -3.35 6.30 1.22
N ARG A 49 -3.54 6.61 2.51
CA ARG A 49 -3.39 5.64 3.61
C ARG A 49 -4.29 4.43 3.40
N ARG A 50 -5.55 4.65 3.01
CA ARG A 50 -6.51 3.58 2.68
C ARG A 50 -5.99 2.67 1.57
N LEU A 51 -5.55 3.22 0.44
CA LEU A 51 -5.07 2.42 -0.70
C LEU A 51 -3.83 1.57 -0.33
N VAL A 52 -2.92 2.14 0.45
CA VAL A 52 -1.73 1.40 0.93
C VAL A 52 -2.13 0.29 1.92
N SER A 53 -3.09 0.54 2.81
CA SER A 53 -3.63 -0.48 3.72
C SER A 53 -4.34 -1.62 2.97
N GLU A 54 -5.13 -1.32 1.94
CA GLU A 54 -5.76 -2.34 1.10
C GLU A 54 -4.71 -3.21 0.38
N GLY A 55 -3.64 -2.58 -0.12
CA GLY A 55 -2.49 -3.28 -0.68
C GLY A 55 -1.75 -4.17 0.33
N ARG A 56 -1.60 -3.71 1.58
CA ARG A 56 -1.03 -4.49 2.70
C ARG A 56 -1.85 -5.77 2.94
N ASP A 57 -3.17 -5.62 3.01
CA ASP A 57 -4.09 -6.73 3.29
C ASP A 57 -4.13 -7.75 2.15
N ALA A 58 -3.90 -7.32 0.91
CA ALA A 58 -3.72 -8.22 -0.22
C ALA A 58 -2.41 -9.02 -0.13
N LEU A 59 -1.29 -8.37 0.25
CA LEU A 59 0.00 -9.05 0.45
C LEU A 59 -0.05 -10.08 1.57
N ASP A 60 -0.64 -9.74 2.72
CA ASP A 60 -0.80 -10.65 3.85
C ASP A 60 -1.60 -11.91 3.46
N ARG A 61 -2.71 -11.74 2.73
CA ARG A 61 -3.50 -12.87 2.22
C ARG A 61 -2.71 -13.73 1.24
N ALA A 62 -1.95 -13.12 0.33
CA ALA A 62 -1.15 -13.85 -0.65
C ALA A 62 -0.04 -14.67 0.02
N LEU A 63 0.65 -14.12 1.03
CA LEU A 63 1.67 -14.83 1.80
C LEU A 63 1.07 -16.02 2.58
N LYS A 64 -0.11 -15.83 3.19
CA LYS A 64 -0.84 -16.92 3.87
C LYS A 64 -1.25 -18.03 2.92
N ALA A 65 -1.68 -17.69 1.70
CA ALA A 65 -2.00 -18.70 0.67
C ALA A 65 -0.74 -19.49 0.27
N GLN A 66 0.36 -18.79 -0.06
CA GLN A 66 1.64 -19.41 -0.41
C GLN A 66 2.18 -20.34 0.67
N ALA A 67 1.97 -20.02 1.95
CA ALA A 67 2.38 -20.88 3.05
C ALA A 67 1.58 -22.18 3.16
N ARG A 68 0.33 -22.19 2.66
CA ARG A 68 -0.56 -23.37 2.67
C ARG A 68 -0.44 -24.22 1.41
N ASP A 69 0.03 -23.64 0.31
CA ASP A 69 0.27 -24.33 -0.96
C ASP A 69 1.58 -25.15 -0.95
N LYS A 70 2.38 -25.04 0.11
CA LYS A 70 3.57 -25.89 0.36
C LYS A 70 3.17 -27.22 0.98
#